data_AF-A0A7W1EKA8-F1
#
_entry.id   AF-A0A7W1EKA8-F1
#
_cell.length_a   1.000
_cell.length_b   1.000
_cell.length_c   1.000
_cell.angle_alpha   90.00
_cell.angle_beta   90.00
_cell.angle_gamma   90.00
#
_symmetry.space_group_name_H-M   'P 1'
#
loop_
_entity.id
_entity.type
_entity.pdbx_description
1 polymer ?
#
loop_
_entity_poly.entity_id
_entity_poly.type
_entity_poly.pdbx_seq_one_letter_code
_entity_poly.pdbx_strand_id
1 'polypeptide(L)' 'MTIRVLGPHERGRFAPEAWGHLLALTGAGALDPAELEQVIERAMVQFDGRIALDDLRAMMEGAGYDDPAAAADTQTVH' A
#
# COMPACT_ATOMS: atom_id res chain seq x y z
N MET A 1 8.74 19.04 -2.94
CA MET A 1 8.03 17.76 -2.92
C MET A 1 6.58 18.06 -3.22
N THR A 2 6.12 17.80 -4.44
CA THR A 2 4.75 18.05 -4.89
C THR A 2 3.92 16.82 -4.51
N ILE A 3 3.03 16.96 -3.53
CA ILE A 3 2.06 15.91 -3.21
C ILE A 3 1.15 15.75 -4.43
N ARG A 4 1.21 14.62 -5.13
CA ARG A 4 0.27 14.31 -6.19
C ARG A 4 -1.12 14.16 -5.56
N VAL A 5 -2.02 15.10 -5.87
CA VAL A 5 -3.43 14.94 -5.51
C VAL A 5 -3.99 13.84 -6.41
N LEU A 6 -4.23 12.67 -5.83
CA LEU A 6 -4.82 11.54 -6.54
C LEU A 6 -6.19 11.94 -7.13
N GLY A 7 -6.36 11.76 -8.43
CA GLY A 7 -7.62 12.09 -9.10
C GLY A 7 -8.78 11.21 -8.60
N PRO A 8 -10.05 11.66 -8.69
CA PRO A 8 -11.22 10.88 -8.25
C PRO A 8 -11.29 9.49 -8.90
N HIS A 9 -10.84 9.37 -10.16
CA HIS A 9 -10.80 8.12 -10.92
C HIS A 9 -9.76 7.13 -10.40
N GLU A 10 -8.59 7.64 -10.00
CA GLU A 10 -7.50 6.82 -9.47
C GLU A 10 -7.88 6.29 -8.09
N ARG A 11 -8.42 7.15 -7.21
CA ARG A 11 -8.96 6.74 -5.92
C ARG A 11 -10.14 5.77 -6.07
N GLY A 12 -10.97 5.96 -7.09
CA GLY A 12 -12.15 5.13 -7.35
C GLY A 12 -11.84 3.69 -7.78
N ARG A 13 -10.59 3.39 -8.19
CA ARG A 13 -10.19 2.01 -8.49
C ARG A 13 -9.95 1.18 -7.25
N PHE A 14 -9.53 1.80 -6.14
CA PHE A 14 -9.33 1.10 -4.88
C PHE A 14 -10.69 0.82 -4.23
N ALA A 15 -10.88 -0.41 -3.77
CA ALA A 15 -11.97 -0.70 -2.85
C ALA A 15 -11.82 0.15 -1.57
N PRO A 16 -12.92 0.55 -0.91
CA PRO A 16 -12.87 1.37 0.30
C PRO A 16 -11.92 0.83 1.38
N GLU A 17 -11.90 -0.49 1.55
CA GLU A 17 -11.07 -1.21 2.50
C GLU A 17 -9.58 -1.17 2.11
N ALA A 18 -9.28 -1.31 0.82
CA ALA A 18 -7.92 -1.19 0.28
C ALA A 18 -7.37 0.23 0.49
N TRP A 19 -8.17 1.24 0.19
CA TRP A 19 -7.80 2.63 0.43
C TRP A 19 -7.63 2.94 1.92
N GLY A 20 -8.54 2.44 2.76
CA GLY A 20 -8.45 2.58 4.21
C GLY A 20 -7.19 1.95 4.79
N HIS A 21 -6.74 0.82 4.23
CA HIS A 21 -5.51 0.17 4.65
C HIS A 21 -4.26 1.01 4.33
N LEU A 22 -4.17 1.59 3.12
CA LEU A 22 -3.09 2.51 2.76
C LEU A 22 -3.03 3.72 3.70
N LEU A 23 -4.20 4.32 4.00
CA LEU A 23 -4.28 5.43 4.95
C LEU A 23 -3.85 5.03 6.37
N ALA A 24 -4.18 3.81 6.80
CA ALA A 24 -3.76 3.29 8.10
C ALA A 24 -2.23 3.12 8.17
N LEU A 25 -1.61 2.57 7.11
CA LEU A 25 -0.16 2.41 7.02
C LEU A 25 0.56 3.76 7.01
N THR A 26 0.07 4.73 6.22
CA THR A 26 0.61 6.09 6.23
C THR A 26 0.41 6.78 7.57
N GLY A 27 -0.75 6.63 8.20
CA GLY A 27 -1.04 7.18 9.53
C GLY A 27 -0.19 6.56 10.65
N ALA A 28 0.20 5.30 10.50
CA ALA A 28 1.12 4.60 11.40
C ALA A 28 2.60 4.92 11.12
N GLY A 29 2.92 5.64 10.04
CA GLY A 29 4.28 5.92 9.60
C GLY A 29 4.99 4.72 8.96
N ALA A 30 4.26 3.65 8.62
CA ALA A 30 4.78 2.50 7.89
C ALA A 30 4.97 2.76 6.40
N LEU A 31 4.25 3.77 5.86
CA LEU A 31 4.47 4.32 4.52
C LEU A 31 4.65 5.82 4.62
N ASP A 32 5.77 6.33 4.14
CA ASP A 32 5.93 7.76 3.90
C ASP A 32 5.13 8.21 2.66
N PRO A 33 4.98 9.52 2.41
CA PRO A 33 4.24 10.00 1.24
C PRO A 33 4.79 9.51 -0.10
N ALA A 34 6.10 9.32 -0.23
CA ALA A 34 6.73 8.89 -1.48
C ALA A 34 6.53 7.39 -1.71
N GLU A 35 6.54 6.58 -0.66
CA GLU A 35 6.24 5.16 -0.68
C GLU A 35 4.76 4.92 -1.00
N LEU A 36 3.86 5.72 -0.43
CA LEU A 36 2.44 5.69 -0.79
C LEU A 36 2.22 5.95 -2.29
N GLU A 37 2.88 6.97 -2.84
CA GLU A 37 2.81 7.28 -4.28
C GLU A 37 3.31 6.09 -5.12
N GLN A 38 4.44 5.48 -4.75
CA GLN A 38 4.99 4.31 -5.45
C GLN A 38 4.06 3.09 -5.39
N VAL A 39 3.46 2.82 -4.21
CA VAL A 39 2.49 1.73 -4.05
C VAL A 39 1.27 1.94 -4.94
N ILE A 40 0.75 3.17 -4.99
CA ILE A 40 -0.40 3.51 -5.83
C ILE A 40 -0.04 3.36 -7.32
N GLU A 41 1.10 3.89 -7.76
CA GLU A 41 1.55 3.79 -9.14
C GLU A 41 1.74 2.32 -9.57
N ARG A 42 2.35 1.52 -8.71
CA ARG A 42 2.54 0.09 -8.96
C ARG A 42 1.21 -0.65 -9.07
N ALA A 43 0.27 -0.40 -8.14
CA ALA A 43 -1.05 -1.02 -8.19
C ALA A 43 -1.81 -0.65 -9.48
N MET A 44 -1.72 0.61 -9.90
CA MET A 44 -2.37 1.09 -11.12
C MET A 44 -1.79 0.50 -12.41
N VAL A 45 -0.50 0.13 -12.40
CA VAL A 45 0.15 -0.57 -13.53
C VAL A 45 -0.15 -2.06 -13.49
N GLN A 46 -0.22 -2.66 -12.30
CA GLN A 46 -0.37 -4.11 -12.14
C GLN A 46 -1.82 -4.59 -12.30
N PHE A 47 -2.80 -3.75 -11.99
CA PHE A 47 -4.22 -4.13 -12.00
C PHE A 47 -5.01 -3.27 -12.99
N ASP A 48 -5.61 -3.91 -14.00
CA ASP A 48 -6.44 -3.24 -15.02
C ASP A 48 -7.86 -2.89 -14.53
N GLY A 49 -8.20 -3.16 -13.26
CA GLY A 49 -9.57 -3.09 -12.75
C GLY A 49 -9.70 -2.48 -11.36
N ARG A 50 -10.70 -2.96 -10.62
CA ARG A 50 -10.88 -2.62 -9.20
C ARG A 50 -9.81 -3.34 -8.38
N ILE A 51 -9.14 -2.61 -7.51
CA ILE A 51 -8.07 -3.11 -6.64
C ILE A 51 -8.69 -3.46 -5.28
N ALA A 52 -8.80 -4.76 -4.99
CA ALA A 52 -9.27 -5.25 -3.70
C ALA A 52 -8.16 -5.20 -2.64
N LEU A 53 -8.55 -5.33 -1.36
CA LEU A 53 -7.59 -5.32 -0.26
C LEU A 53 -6.63 -6.52 -0.32
N ASP A 54 -7.13 -7.70 -0.66
CA ASP A 54 -6.31 -8.92 -0.74
C ASP A 54 -5.26 -8.82 -1.86
N ASP A 55 -5.65 -8.31 -3.04
CA ASP A 55 -4.73 -8.07 -4.16
C ASP A 55 -3.64 -7.04 -3.80
N LEU A 56 -4.06 -5.96 -3.12
CA LEU A 56 -3.15 -4.92 -2.65
C LEU A 56 -2.14 -5.48 -1.63
N ARG A 57 -2.59 -6.30 -0.67
CA ARG A 57 -1.72 -6.95 0.31
C ARG A 57 -0.73 -7.89 -0.35
N ALA A 58 -1.19 -8.75 -1.25
CA ALA A 58 -0.33 -9.66 -1.99
C ALA A 58 0.74 -8.89 -2.80
N MET A 59 0.38 -7.75 -3.38
CA MET A 59 1.33 -6.88 -4.07
C MET A 59 2.36 -6.26 -3.12
N MET A 60 1.91 -5.77 -1.97
CA MET A 60 2.78 -5.10 -0.99
C MET A 60 3.75 -6.07 -0.30
N GLU A 61 3.29 -7.28 0.02
CA GLU A 61 4.12 -8.38 0.55
C GLU A 61 5.25 -8.71 -0.44
N GLY A 62 4.92 -8.87 -1.73
CA GLY A 62 5.92 -9.10 -2.78
C GLY A 62 6.88 -7.93 -3.05
N ALA A 63 6.58 -6.73 -2.53
CA ALA A 63 7.41 -5.54 -2.64
C ALA A 63 8.19 -5.21 -1.36
N GLY A 64 7.97 -5.95 -0.27
CA GLY A 64 8.67 -5.75 1.01
C GLY A 64 8.11 -4.62 1.87
N TYR A 65 6.88 -4.15 1.62
CA TYR A 65 6.17 -3.18 2.48
C TYR A 65 5.51 -3.86 3.68
N ASP A 66 6.14 -4.91 4.21
CA ASP A 66 5.58 -5.72 5.29
C ASP A 66 5.36 -4.88 6.54
N ASP A 67 4.25 -5.13 7.23
CA ASP A 67 3.97 -4.46 8.49
C ASP A 67 5.06 -4.86 9.50
N PRO A 68 5.79 -3.91 10.11
CA PRO A 68 6.87 -4.23 11.02
C PRO A 68 6.39 -5.00 12.27
N ALA A 69 5.07 -5.06 12.55
CA ALA A 69 4.52 -5.92 13.59
C ALA A 69 4.57 -7.42 13.23
N ALA A 70 4.60 -7.78 11.94
CA ALA A 70 4.78 -9.16 11.48
C ALA A 70 6.27 -9.56 11.41
N ALA A 71 7.16 -8.61 11.12
CA ALA A 71 8.60 -8.85 11.03
C ALA A 71 9.29 -9.10 12.39
N ALA A 72 8.68 -8.68 13.50
CA ALA A 72 9.24 -8.84 14.84
C ALA A 72 9.34 -10.31 15.32
N ASP A 73 8.59 -11.24 14.71
CA ASP A 73 8.53 -12.64 15.16
C ASP A 73 9.56 -13.58 14.47
N THR A 74 10.32 -13.12 13.47
CA THR A 74 11.17 -14.03 12.66
C THR A 74 12.68 -13.94 12.96
N GLN A 75 13.12 -13.14 13.93
CA GLN A 75 14.54 -13.07 14.31
C GLN A 75 14.80 -13.78 15.65
N THR A 76 14.62 -15.11 15.69
CA THR A 76 15.25 -15.93 16.74
C THR A 76 16.66 -16.34 16.28
N VAL A 77 17.62 -15.75 16.98
CA VAL A 77 19.08 -15.91 16.91
C VAL A 77 19.54 -17.37 16.96
N HIS A 78 20.54 -17.71 16.15
CA HIS A 78 21.37 -18.91 16.31
C HIS A 78 22.85 -18.57 16.14
#